data_AF-A0A9R0D893-F1
#
_entry.id   AF-A0A9R0D893-F1
#
_cell.length_a   1.000
_cell.length_b   1.000
_cell.length_c   1.000
_cell.angle_alpha   90.00
_cell.angle_beta   90.00
_cell.angle_gamma   90.00
#
_symmetry.space_group_name_H-M   'P 1'
#
loop_
_entity.id
_entity.type
_entity.pdbx_description
1 polymer ?
#
loop_
_entity_poly.entity_id
_entity_poly.type
_entity_poly.pdbx_seq_one_letter_code
_entity_poly.pdbx_strand_id
1 'polypeptide(L)'
;MRRWRKLERDFSGITRATALLSCEEAVVDVREYVTCGDGPAAVLAAEKEHVMVGIQIRVDGRLGVMLADPGYHVPRIVTVMQDRNYPHTGWFVQSDEPHCRKEYDYTFSVLNPGYIEWHERETRGETIKCQTSLVYAGRPYLDGINVTERRNLVYNFRSLLSRDQKGHLIAGLYFPVGATIKDAQFTLFLNNGPQKRKTKYKFSTFADPEDIPEEILDEIQLCNNKMNYKEGELLSIIGKLSQVMADQAFIDQMLEINEDICRMCL
;
A
#
# COMPACT_ATOMS: atom_id res chain seq x y z
N MET A 1 11.04 -8.03 -10.43
CA MET A 1 11.70 -9.23 -10.98
C MET A 1 13.07 -8.99 -11.67
N ARG A 2 13.22 -8.13 -12.70
CA ARG A 2 14.53 -7.98 -13.42
C ARG A 2 15.72 -7.57 -12.54
N ARG A 3 15.53 -6.70 -11.53
CA ARG A 3 16.60 -6.29 -10.60
C ARG A 3 17.02 -7.42 -9.64
N TRP A 4 16.10 -8.34 -9.32
CA TRP A 4 16.31 -9.45 -8.38
C TRP A 4 17.18 -10.55 -8.98
N ARG A 5 17.14 -10.75 -10.30
CA ARG A 5 18.01 -11.72 -10.99
C ARG A 5 19.51 -11.48 -10.75
N LYS A 6 19.92 -10.24 -10.43
CA LYS A 6 21.31 -9.94 -10.09
C LYS A 6 21.74 -10.58 -8.75
N LEU A 7 20.79 -10.80 -7.84
CA LEU A 7 21.03 -11.45 -6.55
C LEU A 7 21.21 -12.95 -6.68
N GLU A 8 20.81 -13.57 -7.81
CA GLU A 8 20.94 -15.02 -8.02
C GLU A 8 22.38 -15.52 -7.93
N ARG A 9 23.35 -14.67 -8.31
CA ARG A 9 24.78 -15.00 -8.21
C ARG A 9 25.22 -15.13 -6.75
N ASP A 10 24.76 -14.24 -5.89
CA ASP A 10 25.18 -14.14 -4.50
C ASP A 10 24.29 -15.00 -3.59
N PHE A 11 23.04 -15.27 -4.02
CA PHE A 11 22.01 -16.05 -3.33
C PHE A 11 21.31 -17.00 -4.31
N SER A 12 21.97 -18.10 -4.65
CA SER A 12 21.44 -19.10 -5.58
C SER A 12 20.07 -19.63 -5.12
N GLY A 13 19.09 -19.60 -6.03
CA GLY A 13 17.71 -20.01 -5.78
C GLY A 13 16.76 -18.88 -5.38
N ILE A 14 17.25 -17.64 -5.18
CA ILE A 14 16.41 -16.51 -4.73
C ILE A 14 15.27 -16.22 -5.72
N THR A 15 15.51 -16.32 -7.03
CA THR A 15 14.45 -16.10 -8.03
C THR A 15 13.32 -17.13 -7.90
N ARG A 16 13.65 -18.39 -7.60
CA ARG A 16 12.67 -19.46 -7.40
C ARG A 16 11.95 -19.33 -6.06
N ALA A 17 12.63 -18.82 -5.04
CA ALA A 17 12.05 -18.59 -3.73
C ALA A 17 11.17 -17.33 -3.67
N THR A 18 11.30 -16.42 -4.65
CA THR A 18 10.55 -15.17 -4.73
C THR A 18 9.21 -15.38 -5.43
N ALA A 19 8.14 -14.89 -4.82
CA ALA A 19 6.79 -14.93 -5.37
C ALA A 19 6.00 -13.67 -5.00
N LEU A 20 4.89 -13.43 -5.71
CA LEU A 20 3.83 -12.57 -5.19
C LEU A 20 2.95 -13.39 -4.24
N LEU A 21 2.51 -12.77 -3.16
CA LEU A 21 1.65 -13.37 -2.14
C LEU A 21 0.34 -12.58 -2.08
N SER A 22 -0.80 -13.28 -1.99
CA SER A 22 -2.13 -12.65 -1.82
C SER A 22 -2.24 -12.05 -0.43
N CYS A 23 -2.83 -10.86 -0.33
CA CYS A 23 -3.08 -10.15 0.91
C CYS A 23 -4.57 -9.81 1.00
N GLU A 24 -5.18 -10.21 2.10
CA GLU A 24 -6.60 -10.04 2.38
C GLU A 24 -6.71 -9.16 3.63
N GLU A 25 -7.19 -7.92 3.50
CA GLU A 25 -7.19 -6.93 4.59
C GLU A 25 -8.54 -6.87 5.30
N ALA A 26 -9.62 -7.06 4.55
CA ALA A 26 -11.01 -7.10 5.01
C ALA A 26 -11.47 -8.49 5.51
N VAL A 27 -10.66 -9.18 6.31
CA VAL A 27 -11.02 -10.51 6.85
C VAL A 27 -11.93 -10.35 8.07
N VAL A 28 -13.21 -10.73 7.94
CA VAL A 28 -14.21 -10.64 9.03
C VAL A 28 -13.98 -11.70 10.10
N ASP A 29 -13.88 -12.98 9.70
CA ASP A 29 -13.56 -14.08 10.61
C ASP A 29 -12.28 -14.79 10.13
N VAL A 30 -11.18 -14.50 10.82
CA VAL A 30 -9.86 -15.06 10.54
C VAL A 30 -9.87 -16.58 10.65
N ARG A 31 -10.55 -17.14 11.65
CA ARG A 31 -10.55 -18.59 11.91
C ARG A 31 -11.30 -19.31 10.80
N GLU A 32 -12.48 -18.82 10.43
CA GLU A 32 -13.25 -19.38 9.32
C GLU A 32 -12.44 -19.31 8.02
N TYR A 33 -11.85 -18.16 7.72
CA TYR A 33 -11.07 -17.95 6.49
C TYR A 33 -9.90 -18.94 6.38
N VAL A 34 -9.06 -19.06 7.41
CA VAL A 34 -7.84 -19.90 7.35
C VAL A 34 -8.14 -21.41 7.39
N THR A 35 -9.33 -21.80 7.88
CA THR A 35 -9.75 -23.21 7.98
C THR A 35 -10.67 -23.65 6.84
N CYS A 36 -11.11 -22.73 5.98
CA CYS A 36 -12.00 -23.02 4.85
C CYS A 36 -11.41 -24.01 3.82
N GLY A 37 -10.08 -24.10 3.73
CA GLY A 37 -9.39 -25.09 2.90
C GLY A 37 -7.91 -24.80 2.71
N ASP A 38 -7.33 -25.30 1.62
CA ASP A 38 -5.88 -25.24 1.37
C ASP A 38 -5.35 -23.83 1.07
N GLY A 39 -6.22 -22.86 0.79
CA GLY A 39 -5.85 -21.48 0.52
C GLY A 39 -7.03 -20.59 0.09
N PRO A 40 -6.78 -19.35 -0.35
CA PRO A 40 -7.82 -18.34 -0.59
C PRO A 40 -8.88 -18.76 -1.63
N ALA A 41 -8.52 -19.65 -2.56
CA ALA A 41 -9.45 -20.17 -3.56
C ALA A 41 -10.57 -21.06 -2.99
N ALA A 42 -10.43 -21.55 -1.76
CA ALA A 42 -11.47 -22.29 -1.07
C ALA A 42 -12.52 -21.38 -0.42
N VAL A 43 -12.17 -20.11 -0.16
CA VAL A 43 -13.06 -19.14 0.47
C VAL A 43 -14.02 -18.59 -0.58
N LEU A 44 -15.32 -18.80 -0.36
CA LEU A 44 -16.38 -18.21 -1.17
C LEU A 44 -16.31 -16.68 -1.03
N ALA A 45 -16.26 -15.96 -2.15
CA ALA A 45 -16.18 -14.50 -2.19
C ALA A 45 -14.94 -13.87 -1.50
N ALA A 46 -13.78 -14.54 -1.52
CA ALA A 46 -12.54 -13.92 -1.05
C ALA A 46 -12.24 -12.58 -1.75
N GLU A 47 -12.15 -11.50 -0.97
CA GLU A 47 -11.75 -10.18 -1.43
C GLU A 47 -10.24 -10.07 -1.64
N LYS A 48 -9.81 -10.16 -2.90
CA LYS A 48 -8.40 -9.99 -3.24
C LYS A 48 -8.05 -8.51 -3.39
N GLU A 49 -7.65 -7.89 -2.29
CA GLU A 49 -7.40 -6.45 -2.23
C GLU A 49 -5.98 -6.07 -2.63
N HIS A 50 -4.99 -6.87 -2.21
CA HIS A 50 -3.58 -6.48 -2.30
C HIS A 50 -2.65 -7.66 -2.58
N VAL A 51 -1.44 -7.37 -3.06
CA VAL A 51 -0.36 -8.35 -3.21
C VAL A 51 0.96 -7.78 -2.72
N MET A 52 1.76 -8.62 -2.07
CA MET A 52 3.13 -8.26 -1.65
C MET A 52 4.15 -9.24 -2.21
N VAL A 53 5.42 -8.84 -2.23
CA VAL A 53 6.52 -9.72 -2.63
C VAL A 53 6.95 -10.54 -1.41
N GLY A 54 7.00 -11.86 -1.56
CA GLY A 54 7.52 -12.79 -0.55
C GLY A 54 8.73 -13.54 -1.05
N ILE A 55 9.69 -13.79 -0.17
CA ILE A 55 10.81 -14.70 -0.41
C ILE A 55 10.77 -15.80 0.65
N GLN A 56 10.61 -17.04 0.23
CA GLN A 56 10.74 -18.18 1.13
C GLN A 56 12.21 -18.34 1.53
N ILE A 57 12.49 -18.40 2.84
CA ILE A 57 13.85 -18.51 3.37
C ILE A 57 14.01 -19.70 4.31
N ARG A 58 15.25 -20.12 4.48
CA ARG A 58 15.65 -21.09 5.49
C ARG A 58 16.91 -20.61 6.19
N VAL A 59 16.86 -20.46 7.52
CA VAL A 59 17.98 -20.02 8.36
C VAL A 59 18.29 -21.14 9.34
N ASP A 60 19.46 -21.76 9.22
CA ASP A 60 19.87 -22.91 10.04
C ASP A 60 18.81 -24.02 10.11
N GLY A 61 18.24 -24.36 8.95
CA GLY A 61 17.19 -25.38 8.85
C GLY A 61 15.77 -24.89 9.15
N ARG A 62 15.62 -23.71 9.77
CA ARG A 62 14.34 -23.14 10.21
C ARG A 62 13.66 -22.38 9.08
N LEU A 63 12.38 -22.62 8.86
CA LEU A 63 11.61 -22.01 7.77
C LEU A 63 11.14 -20.60 8.14
N GLY A 64 11.09 -19.74 7.13
CA GLY A 64 10.50 -18.41 7.26
C GLY A 64 10.22 -17.77 5.91
N VAL A 65 9.67 -16.56 5.95
CA VAL A 65 9.38 -15.75 4.77
C VAL A 65 9.86 -14.32 5.01
N MET A 66 10.52 -13.73 4.02
CA MET A 66 10.78 -12.29 3.98
C MET A 66 9.68 -11.63 3.15
N LEU A 67 8.94 -10.72 3.77
CA LEU A 67 7.86 -9.95 3.15
C LEU A 67 8.37 -8.56 2.80
N ALA A 68 8.04 -8.14 1.58
CA ALA A 68 8.34 -6.83 1.05
C ALA A 68 7.07 -6.25 0.42
N ASP A 69 6.56 -5.20 1.05
CA ASP A 69 5.43 -4.42 0.54
C ASP A 69 5.81 -2.96 0.25
N PRO A 70 6.88 -2.72 -0.55
CA PRO A 70 7.43 -1.39 -0.73
C PRO A 70 6.45 -0.51 -1.50
N GLY A 71 5.93 0.51 -0.83
CA GLY A 71 5.05 1.52 -1.43
C GLY A 71 3.62 1.50 -0.88
N TYR A 72 3.23 0.45 -0.16
CA TYR A 72 1.90 0.33 0.42
C TYR A 72 1.97 0.37 1.95
N HIS A 73 1.78 -0.76 2.65
CA HIS A 73 1.66 -0.76 4.12
C HIS A 73 3.00 -0.78 4.85
N VAL A 74 3.97 -1.53 4.34
CA VAL A 74 5.21 -1.83 5.07
C VAL A 74 6.43 -1.14 4.44
N PRO A 75 7.07 -0.22 5.16
CA PRO A 75 8.18 0.57 4.64
C PRO A 75 9.53 -0.19 4.58
N ARG A 76 9.57 -1.41 5.10
CA ARG A 76 10.78 -2.22 5.31
C ARG A 76 10.54 -3.68 4.94
N ILE A 77 11.61 -4.45 4.90
CA ILE A 77 11.50 -5.91 4.87
C ILE A 77 11.11 -6.41 6.25
N VAL A 78 10.13 -7.31 6.30
CA VAL A 78 9.68 -8.03 7.51
C VAL A 78 10.08 -9.49 7.35
N THR A 79 10.80 -10.03 8.32
CA THR A 79 11.16 -11.45 8.35
C THR A 79 10.25 -12.21 9.29
N VAL A 80 9.49 -13.16 8.77
CA VAL A 80 8.57 -13.99 9.55
C VAL A 80 9.16 -15.39 9.66
N MET A 81 9.77 -15.72 10.79
CA MET A 81 10.21 -17.09 11.08
C MET A 81 9.06 -17.91 11.70
N GLN A 82 8.92 -19.18 11.33
CA GLN A 82 7.91 -20.08 11.90
C GLN A 82 8.07 -20.30 13.41
N ASP A 83 9.31 -20.32 13.90
CA ASP A 83 9.62 -20.50 15.31
C ASP A 83 9.62 -19.18 16.12
N ARG A 84 9.36 -18.04 15.46
CA ARG A 84 9.39 -16.67 16.02
C ARG A 84 10.72 -16.26 16.66
N ASN A 85 11.80 -17.02 16.47
CA ASN A 85 13.12 -16.65 16.97
C ASN A 85 13.85 -15.76 15.96
N TYR A 86 14.90 -15.06 16.41
CA TYR A 86 15.78 -14.29 15.53
C TYR A 86 16.16 -15.10 14.27
N PRO A 87 16.06 -14.55 13.04
CA PRO A 87 15.86 -13.13 12.70
C PRO A 87 14.40 -12.67 12.53
N HIS A 88 13.43 -13.28 13.21
CA HIS A 88 12.03 -12.85 13.20
C HIS A 88 11.87 -11.35 13.55
N THR A 89 11.08 -10.64 12.75
CA THR A 89 10.69 -9.25 12.97
C THR A 89 9.40 -9.25 13.77
N GLY A 90 9.52 -9.13 15.10
CA GLY A 90 8.35 -8.93 15.96
C GLY A 90 7.74 -7.53 15.79
N TRP A 91 6.88 -7.15 16.74
CA TRP A 91 6.22 -5.85 16.76
C TRP A 91 7.13 -4.68 16.41
N PHE A 92 6.72 -3.90 15.41
CA PHE A 92 7.40 -2.68 15.00
C PHE A 92 6.41 -1.55 14.77
N VAL A 93 6.87 -0.32 15.00
CA VAL A 93 6.08 0.88 14.73
C VAL A 93 6.06 1.12 13.22
N GLN A 94 4.86 1.10 12.64
CA GLN A 94 4.65 1.43 11.24
C GLN A 94 4.48 2.94 11.04
N SER A 95 3.73 3.60 11.93
CA SER A 95 3.62 5.05 11.96
C SER A 95 3.44 5.55 13.39
N ASP A 96 4.03 6.72 13.65
CA ASP A 96 3.91 7.41 14.93
C ASP A 96 3.60 8.88 14.63
N GLU A 97 2.33 9.22 14.73
CA GLU A 97 1.81 10.58 14.57
C GLU A 97 1.30 11.07 15.93
N PRO A 98 1.29 12.40 16.20
CA PRO A 98 0.96 12.95 17.53
C PRO A 98 -0.36 12.48 18.15
N HIS A 99 -1.32 12.01 17.33
CA HIS A 99 -2.64 11.56 17.77
C HIS A 99 -2.93 10.10 17.42
N CYS A 100 -1.98 9.38 16.83
CA CYS A 100 -2.19 8.02 16.34
C CYS A 100 -0.86 7.29 16.18
N ARG A 101 -0.70 6.17 16.89
CA ARG A 101 0.41 5.24 16.70
C ARG A 101 -0.10 3.93 16.12
N LYS A 102 0.54 3.46 15.05
CA LYS A 102 0.26 2.18 14.41
C LYS A 102 1.45 1.25 14.55
N GLU A 103 1.20 0.03 14.98
CA GLU A 103 2.21 -1.01 15.18
C GLU A 103 1.76 -2.28 14.48
N TYR A 104 2.69 -2.97 13.82
CA TYR A 104 2.44 -4.21 13.08
C TYR A 104 3.28 -5.37 13.62
N ASP A 105 2.72 -6.57 13.51
CA ASP A 105 3.40 -7.85 13.78
C ASP A 105 2.92 -8.89 12.77
N TYR A 106 3.81 -9.81 12.40
CA TYR A 106 3.51 -10.82 11.39
C TYR A 106 3.91 -12.18 11.92
N THR A 107 2.95 -13.10 12.00
CA THR A 107 3.20 -14.43 12.53
C THR A 107 2.53 -15.50 11.67
N PHE A 108 3.12 -16.69 11.59
CA PHE A 108 2.43 -17.80 10.93
C PHE A 108 1.16 -18.16 11.70
N SER A 109 0.08 -18.42 10.97
CA SER A 109 -1.15 -18.92 11.57
C SER A 109 -0.92 -20.30 12.17
N VAL A 110 -1.38 -20.48 13.40
CA VAL A 110 -1.32 -21.78 14.09
C VAL A 110 -2.30 -22.80 13.50
N LEU A 111 -3.36 -22.32 12.84
CA LEU A 111 -4.40 -23.14 12.25
C LEU A 111 -4.03 -23.63 10.85
N ASN A 112 -3.29 -22.80 10.09
CA ASN A 112 -2.86 -23.12 8.75
C ASN A 112 -1.52 -22.43 8.43
N PRO A 113 -0.38 -23.17 8.40
CA PRO A 113 0.94 -22.58 8.17
C PRO A 113 1.14 -22.03 6.75
N GLY A 114 0.16 -22.22 5.85
CA GLY A 114 0.11 -21.53 4.57
C GLY A 114 -0.24 -20.04 4.70
N TYR A 115 -0.76 -19.60 5.84
CA TYR A 115 -1.08 -18.20 6.11
C TYR A 115 -0.12 -17.56 7.11
N ILE A 116 0.17 -16.29 6.89
CA ILE A 116 0.78 -15.38 7.84
C ILE A 116 -0.32 -14.40 8.27
N GLU A 117 -0.55 -14.34 9.57
CA GLU A 117 -1.42 -13.36 10.22
C GLU A 117 -0.64 -12.06 10.39
N TRP A 118 -1.16 -10.99 9.79
CA TRP A 118 -0.68 -9.62 9.96
C TRP A 118 -1.57 -8.95 11.01
N HIS A 119 -1.02 -8.70 12.19
CA HIS A 119 -1.70 -8.03 13.27
C HIS A 119 -1.40 -6.55 13.25
N GLU A 120 -2.45 -5.74 13.33
CA GLU A 120 -2.38 -4.29 13.46
C GLU A 120 -2.85 -3.86 14.84
N ARG A 121 -2.13 -2.91 15.44
CA ARG A 121 -2.53 -2.18 16.63
C ARG A 121 -2.53 -0.69 16.33
N GLU A 122 -3.69 -0.06 16.38
CA GLU A 122 -3.84 1.39 16.26
C GLU A 122 -4.22 1.98 17.62
N THR A 123 -3.34 2.79 18.18
CA THR A 123 -3.51 3.45 19.49
C THR A 123 -3.81 4.94 19.27
N ARG A 124 -4.94 5.41 19.79
CA ARG A 124 -5.35 6.83 19.79
C ARG A 124 -5.76 7.25 21.20
N GLY A 125 -4.86 7.94 21.90
CA GLY A 125 -5.04 8.23 23.32
C GLY A 125 -5.12 6.93 24.12
N GLU A 126 -6.24 6.69 24.80
CA GLU A 126 -6.48 5.47 25.58
C GLU A 126 -7.11 4.33 24.77
N THR A 127 -7.60 4.62 23.56
CA THR A 127 -8.27 3.63 22.72
C THR A 127 -7.26 2.84 21.90
N ILE A 128 -7.34 1.51 21.98
CA ILE A 128 -6.55 0.58 21.16
C ILE A 128 -7.51 -0.22 20.28
N LYS A 129 -7.37 -0.08 18.96
CA LYS A 129 -8.07 -0.91 17.97
C LYS A 129 -7.09 -1.97 17.45
N CYS A 130 -7.54 -3.22 17.41
CA CYS A 130 -6.80 -4.31 16.79
C CYS A 130 -7.53 -4.81 15.54
N GLN A 131 -6.76 -5.18 14.52
CA GLN A 131 -7.25 -5.80 13.29
C GLN A 131 -6.26 -6.90 12.89
N THR A 132 -6.76 -7.95 12.24
CA THR A 132 -5.91 -9.01 11.69
C THR A 132 -6.24 -9.18 10.23
N SER A 133 -5.21 -9.09 9.40
CA SER A 133 -5.24 -9.34 7.97
C SER A 133 -4.44 -10.62 7.66
N LEU A 134 -4.62 -11.17 6.46
CA LEU A 134 -4.01 -12.45 6.08
C LEU A 134 -3.12 -12.30 4.86
N VAL A 135 -1.94 -12.90 4.92
CA VAL A 135 -1.03 -13.06 3.79
C VAL A 135 -0.90 -14.54 3.49
N TYR A 136 -1.31 -14.97 2.30
CA TYR A 136 -1.19 -16.37 1.91
C TYR A 136 0.17 -16.65 1.29
N ALA A 137 1.00 -17.40 2.02
CA ALA A 137 2.38 -17.76 1.68
C ALA A 137 2.54 -19.23 1.25
N GLY A 138 1.46 -20.02 1.23
CA GLY A 138 1.51 -21.46 0.90
C GLY A 138 1.88 -21.78 -0.55
N ARG A 139 1.58 -20.87 -1.49
CA ARG A 139 1.99 -20.98 -2.90
C ARG A 139 2.05 -19.60 -3.57
N PRO A 140 2.79 -19.46 -4.68
CA PRO A 140 2.82 -18.23 -5.45
C PRO A 140 1.42 -17.80 -5.91
N TYR A 141 1.17 -16.50 -5.84
CA TYR A 141 0.03 -15.86 -6.45
C TYR A 141 0.31 -15.62 -7.95
N LEU A 142 -0.42 -16.31 -8.82
CA LEU A 142 -0.13 -16.37 -10.25
C LEU A 142 -1.02 -15.48 -11.13
N ASP A 143 -2.20 -15.09 -10.65
CA ASP A 143 -3.29 -14.64 -11.54
C ASP A 143 -3.83 -13.22 -11.27
N GLY A 144 -3.27 -12.48 -10.32
CA GLY A 144 -3.89 -11.20 -9.92
C GLY A 144 -3.08 -9.94 -10.11
N ILE A 145 -1.96 -9.94 -10.85
CA ILE A 145 -1.47 -8.64 -11.35
C ILE A 145 -2.58 -7.97 -12.17
N ASN A 146 -3.28 -8.73 -13.02
CA ASN A 146 -4.43 -8.22 -13.77
C ASN A 146 -5.62 -7.83 -12.87
N VAL A 147 -5.90 -8.55 -11.78
CA VAL A 147 -7.09 -8.27 -10.94
C VAL A 147 -6.82 -7.14 -9.95
N THR A 148 -5.69 -7.16 -9.26
CA THR A 148 -5.29 -6.16 -8.25
C THR A 148 -4.92 -4.82 -8.89
N GLU A 149 -4.23 -4.81 -10.04
CA GLU A 149 -3.99 -3.55 -10.78
C GLU A 149 -5.29 -2.96 -11.33
N ARG A 150 -6.23 -3.80 -11.80
CA ARG A 150 -7.53 -3.31 -12.30
C ARG A 150 -8.44 -2.80 -11.18
N ARG A 151 -8.43 -3.40 -9.99
CA ARG A 151 -9.15 -2.87 -8.82
C ARG A 151 -8.70 -1.45 -8.47
N ASN A 152 -7.39 -1.21 -8.54
CA ASN A 152 -6.80 0.10 -8.30
C ASN A 152 -7.23 1.16 -9.32
N LEU A 153 -7.59 0.78 -10.56
CA LEU A 153 -8.06 1.74 -11.59
C LEU A 153 -9.33 2.47 -11.19
N VAL A 154 -10.21 1.79 -10.45
CA VAL A 154 -11.54 2.32 -10.08
C VAL A 154 -11.68 2.63 -8.60
N TYR A 155 -10.69 2.31 -7.76
CA TYR A 155 -10.73 2.65 -6.34
C TYR A 155 -11.02 4.14 -6.13
N ASN A 156 -11.73 4.57 -5.10
CA ASN A 156 -12.11 5.99 -4.97
C ASN A 156 -11.10 6.82 -4.17
N PHE A 157 -9.89 6.33 -3.97
CA PHE A 157 -8.80 7.08 -3.35
C PHE A 157 -7.51 6.88 -4.12
N ARG A 158 -6.77 7.96 -4.36
CA ARG A 158 -5.53 7.96 -5.14
C ARG A 158 -4.41 8.56 -4.32
N SER A 159 -3.22 7.99 -4.46
CA SER A 159 -2.01 8.52 -3.84
C SER A 159 -0.79 8.32 -4.71
N LEU A 160 0.15 9.25 -4.61
CA LEU A 160 1.47 9.18 -5.22
C LEU A 160 2.48 9.57 -4.14
N LEU A 161 3.28 8.61 -3.70
CA LEU A 161 4.06 8.71 -2.47
C LEU A 161 5.54 8.49 -2.73
N SER A 162 6.38 9.31 -2.11
CA SER A 162 7.83 9.12 -1.99
C SER A 162 8.18 8.80 -0.54
N ARG A 163 9.13 7.88 -0.38
CA ARG A 163 9.56 7.35 0.92
C ARG A 163 11.07 7.35 1.05
N ASP A 164 11.59 7.50 2.26
CA ASP A 164 13.03 7.38 2.55
C ASP A 164 13.49 5.90 2.54
N GLN A 165 14.77 5.65 2.82
CA GLN A 165 15.35 4.30 2.86
C GLN A 165 14.81 3.43 4.02
N LYS A 166 14.19 4.04 5.02
CA LYS A 166 13.49 3.36 6.11
C LYS A 166 11.99 3.24 5.82
N GLY A 167 11.57 3.71 4.65
CA GLY A 167 10.24 3.78 4.06
C GLY A 167 9.27 4.79 4.73
N HIS A 168 9.77 5.72 5.53
CA HIS A 168 8.94 6.82 6.03
C HIS A 168 8.51 7.74 4.89
N LEU A 169 7.29 8.25 4.94
CA LEU A 169 6.78 9.20 3.95
C LEU A 169 7.57 10.51 3.99
N ILE A 170 8.10 10.92 2.82
CA ILE A 170 8.89 12.14 2.68
C ILE A 170 8.24 13.23 1.82
N ALA A 171 7.48 12.83 0.82
CA ALA A 171 6.79 13.76 -0.09
C ALA A 171 5.72 13.02 -0.89
N GLY A 172 4.72 13.75 -1.38
CA GLY A 172 3.73 13.17 -2.30
C GLY A 172 2.40 13.91 -2.27
N LEU A 173 1.41 13.30 -2.90
CA LEU A 173 0.04 13.78 -2.89
C LEU A 173 -0.95 12.63 -2.73
N TYR A 174 -2.13 12.95 -2.20
CA TYR A 174 -3.27 12.03 -2.18
C TYR A 174 -4.58 12.79 -2.28
N PHE A 175 -5.62 12.13 -2.76
CA PHE A 175 -6.96 12.68 -2.89
C PHE A 175 -8.04 11.60 -2.96
N PRO A 176 -9.21 11.83 -2.36
CA PRO A 176 -10.40 11.05 -2.66
C PRO A 176 -10.97 11.46 -4.03
N VAL A 177 -11.66 10.52 -4.67
CA VAL A 177 -12.42 10.70 -5.91
C VAL A 177 -13.91 10.64 -5.56
N GLY A 178 -14.70 11.61 -6.03
CA GLY A 178 -16.15 11.69 -5.78
C GLY A 178 -16.66 13.04 -5.27
N ALA A 179 -15.78 14.01 -5.06
CA ALA A 179 -16.20 15.40 -4.95
C ALA A 179 -16.41 16.00 -6.36
N THR A 180 -17.39 16.91 -6.49
CA THR A 180 -17.52 17.73 -7.70
C THR A 180 -16.24 18.54 -7.91
N ILE A 181 -15.90 18.93 -9.15
CA ILE A 181 -14.65 19.69 -9.42
C ILE A 181 -14.46 20.93 -8.52
N LYS A 182 -15.55 21.62 -8.14
CA LYS A 182 -15.50 22.81 -7.26
C LYS A 182 -14.96 22.49 -5.86
N ASP A 183 -15.14 21.25 -5.43
CA ASP A 183 -14.80 20.74 -4.11
C ASP A 183 -13.67 19.69 -4.16
N ALA A 184 -13.32 19.21 -5.36
CA ALA A 184 -12.25 18.26 -5.58
C ALA A 184 -10.90 18.87 -5.15
N GLN A 185 -10.30 18.23 -4.17
CA GLN A 185 -9.08 18.68 -3.54
C GLN A 185 -8.09 17.53 -3.43
N PHE A 186 -6.81 17.88 -3.50
CA PHE A 186 -5.73 17.00 -3.10
C PHE A 186 -4.95 17.59 -1.94
N THR A 187 -4.34 16.71 -1.16
CA THR A 187 -3.38 17.09 -0.13
C THR A 187 -1.98 16.83 -0.67
N LEU A 188 -1.18 17.90 -0.79
CA LEU A 188 0.25 17.80 -0.97
C LEU A 188 0.89 17.65 0.41
N PHE A 189 1.79 16.69 0.57
CA PHE A 189 2.53 16.54 1.82
C PHE A 189 4.04 16.56 1.56
N LEU A 190 4.73 17.18 2.50
CA LEU A 190 6.18 17.38 2.47
C LEU A 190 6.71 17.17 3.88
N ASN A 191 7.71 16.30 4.00
CA ASN A 191 8.44 16.09 5.24
C ASN A 191 9.87 16.62 5.08
N ASN A 192 10.17 17.69 5.80
CA ASN A 192 11.49 18.32 5.86
C ASN A 192 12.24 17.95 7.15
N GLY A 193 11.94 16.81 7.76
CA GLY A 193 12.51 16.36 9.03
C GLY A 193 11.57 16.71 10.19
N PRO A 194 11.88 17.73 11.01
CA PRO A 194 11.00 18.10 12.13
C PRO A 194 9.69 18.77 11.67
N GLN A 195 9.65 19.35 10.48
CA GLN A 195 8.44 19.97 9.92
C GLN A 195 7.81 19.04 8.89
N LYS A 196 6.68 18.43 9.28
CA LYS A 196 5.72 17.80 8.37
C LYS A 196 4.72 18.87 7.96
N ARG A 197 4.63 19.17 6.67
CA ARG A 197 3.64 20.07 6.08
C ARG A 197 2.64 19.25 5.27
N LYS A 198 1.35 19.54 5.45
CA LYS A 198 0.24 19.02 4.66
C LYS A 198 -0.61 20.21 4.21
N THR A 199 -0.61 20.48 2.91
CA THR A 199 -1.33 21.61 2.32
C THR A 199 -2.41 21.07 1.40
N LYS A 200 -3.63 21.59 1.52
CA LYS A 200 -4.75 21.20 0.65
C LYS A 200 -4.90 22.20 -0.48
N TYR A 201 -5.04 21.71 -1.71
CA TYR A 201 -5.30 22.52 -2.89
C TYR A 201 -6.51 22.01 -3.64
N LYS A 202 -7.22 22.91 -4.31
CA LYS A 202 -8.30 22.56 -5.22
C LYS A 202 -7.72 22.22 -6.59
N PHE A 203 -8.25 21.20 -7.25
CA PHE A 203 -7.85 20.88 -8.63
C PHE A 203 -8.16 22.03 -9.59
N SER A 204 -9.25 22.78 -9.35
CA SER A 204 -9.62 23.95 -10.17
C SER A 204 -8.54 25.03 -10.24
N THR A 205 -7.65 25.13 -9.23
CA THR A 205 -6.52 26.08 -9.24
C THR A 205 -5.49 25.74 -10.33
N PHE A 206 -5.47 24.50 -10.82
CA PHE A 206 -4.53 23.99 -11.82
C PHE A 206 -5.19 23.81 -13.19
N ALA A 207 -6.38 24.37 -13.39
CA ALA A 207 -7.05 24.34 -14.70
C ALA A 207 -6.34 25.23 -15.73
N ASP A 208 -5.81 26.38 -15.27
CA ASP A 208 -5.00 27.29 -16.07
C ASP A 208 -3.59 27.41 -15.43
N PRO A 209 -2.51 27.03 -16.15
CA PRO A 209 -1.15 27.19 -15.66
C PRO A 209 -0.73 28.64 -15.36
N GLU A 210 -1.30 29.64 -16.04
CA GLU A 210 -0.91 31.04 -15.85
C GLU A 210 -1.47 31.65 -14.56
N ASP A 211 -2.55 31.07 -14.03
CA ASP A 211 -3.24 31.55 -12.82
C ASP A 211 -2.68 30.93 -11.51
N ILE A 212 -1.68 30.05 -11.59
CA ILE A 212 -1.14 29.37 -10.42
C ILE A 212 -0.22 30.34 -9.64
N PRO A 213 -0.52 30.65 -8.37
CA PRO A 213 0.35 31.49 -7.56
C PRO A 213 1.77 30.93 -7.43
N GLU A 214 2.77 31.80 -7.49
CA GLU A 214 4.20 31.45 -7.41
C GLU A 214 4.54 30.63 -6.15
N GLU A 215 3.95 30.98 -5.00
CA GLU A 215 4.13 30.23 -3.75
C GLU A 215 3.71 28.75 -3.84
N ILE A 216 2.68 28.45 -4.65
CA ILE A 216 2.21 27.08 -4.88
C ILE A 216 3.17 26.35 -5.82
N LEU A 217 3.67 27.04 -6.86
CA LEU A 217 4.66 26.48 -7.78
C LEU A 217 5.94 26.09 -7.04
N ASP A 218 6.43 26.93 -6.14
CA ASP A 218 7.59 26.64 -5.30
C ASP A 218 7.39 25.40 -4.42
N GLU A 219 6.22 25.26 -3.80
CA GLU A 219 5.90 24.11 -2.95
C GLU A 219 5.81 22.81 -3.77
N ILE A 220 5.19 22.87 -4.94
CA ILE A 220 5.13 21.73 -5.87
C ILE A 220 6.53 21.36 -6.35
N GLN A 221 7.38 22.33 -6.69
CA GLN A 221 8.74 22.07 -7.15
C GLN A 221 9.59 21.43 -6.03
N LEU A 222 9.41 21.87 -4.78
CA LEU A 222 10.06 21.22 -3.63
C LEU A 222 9.62 19.76 -3.49
N CYS A 223 8.32 19.48 -3.67
CA CYS A 223 7.78 18.12 -3.66
C CYS A 223 8.32 17.29 -4.82
N ASN A 224 8.33 17.85 -6.03
CA ASN A 224 8.87 17.23 -7.25
C ASN A 224 10.30 16.73 -7.04
N ASN A 225 11.17 17.58 -6.46
CA ASN A 225 12.55 17.24 -6.17
C ASN A 225 12.68 16.08 -5.17
N LYS A 226 11.86 16.06 -4.11
CA LYS A 226 11.85 14.95 -3.13
C LYS A 226 11.27 13.65 -3.66
N MET A 227 10.43 13.74 -4.67
CA MET A 227 9.91 12.59 -5.41
C MET A 227 10.90 12.10 -6.49
N ASN A 228 12.04 12.79 -6.65
CA ASN A 228 13.07 12.50 -7.65
C ASN A 228 12.50 12.52 -9.08
N TYR A 229 11.58 13.44 -9.33
CA TYR A 229 11.03 13.70 -10.66
C TYR A 229 11.85 14.74 -11.41
N LYS A 230 11.71 14.76 -12.73
CA LYS A 230 12.28 15.81 -13.58
C LYS A 230 11.59 17.14 -13.28
N GLU A 231 12.26 18.24 -13.58
CA GLU A 231 11.70 19.58 -13.40
C GLU A 231 10.31 19.71 -14.07
N GLY A 232 9.33 20.24 -13.33
CA GLY A 232 7.95 20.42 -13.80
C GLY A 232 7.11 19.15 -13.97
N GLU A 233 7.65 17.95 -13.76
CA GLU A 233 6.93 16.69 -14.03
C GLU A 233 5.74 16.49 -13.07
N LEU A 234 5.90 16.77 -11.78
CA LEU A 234 4.80 16.71 -10.82
C LEU A 234 3.70 17.72 -11.13
N LEU A 235 4.07 18.94 -11.53
CA LEU A 235 3.11 19.96 -11.95
C LEU A 235 2.31 19.51 -13.19
N SER A 236 3.00 18.91 -14.17
CA SER A 236 2.34 18.32 -15.34
C SER A 236 1.37 17.19 -14.96
N ILE A 237 1.74 16.34 -14.01
CA ILE A 237 0.85 15.30 -13.47
C ILE A 237 -0.37 15.94 -12.81
N ILE A 238 -0.20 16.94 -11.94
CA ILE A 238 -1.30 17.64 -11.28
C ILE A 238 -2.23 18.32 -12.29
N GLY A 239 -1.70 18.96 -13.33
CA GLY A 239 -2.50 19.55 -14.41
C GLY A 239 -3.33 18.52 -15.17
N LYS A 240 -2.76 17.34 -15.48
CA LYS A 240 -3.52 16.22 -16.07
C LYS A 240 -4.59 15.70 -15.13
N LEU A 241 -4.29 15.58 -13.84
CA LEU A 241 -5.27 15.18 -12.84
C LEU A 241 -6.41 16.20 -12.75
N SER A 242 -6.13 17.51 -12.83
CA SER A 242 -7.15 18.55 -12.88
C SER A 242 -8.13 18.35 -14.03
N GLN A 243 -7.63 18.03 -15.23
CA GLN A 243 -8.47 17.73 -16.39
C GLN A 243 -9.34 16.49 -16.19
N VAL A 244 -8.76 15.40 -15.64
CA VAL A 244 -9.51 14.17 -15.34
C VAL A 244 -10.59 14.42 -14.29
N MET A 245 -10.28 15.17 -13.24
CA MET A 245 -11.23 15.51 -12.18
C MET A 245 -12.33 16.48 -12.64
N ALA A 246 -12.16 17.13 -13.80
CA ALA A 246 -13.18 17.95 -14.45
C ALA A 246 -14.20 17.13 -15.25
N ASP A 247 -13.84 15.91 -15.65
CA ASP A 247 -14.70 15.02 -16.43
C ASP A 247 -15.66 14.27 -15.50
N GLN A 248 -16.77 14.90 -15.16
CA GLN A 248 -17.77 14.32 -14.26
C GLN A 248 -18.32 12.98 -14.78
N ALA A 249 -18.48 12.83 -16.10
CA ALA A 249 -18.98 11.59 -16.69
C ALA A 249 -17.99 10.43 -16.47
N PHE A 250 -16.70 10.69 -16.65
CA PHE A 250 -15.66 9.71 -16.32
C PHE A 250 -15.63 9.38 -14.83
N ILE A 251 -15.72 10.38 -13.96
CA ILE A 251 -15.72 10.18 -12.50
C ILE A 251 -16.92 9.35 -12.05
N ASP A 252 -18.12 9.66 -12.53
CA ASP A 252 -19.35 8.93 -12.21
C ASP A 252 -19.25 7.47 -12.66
N GLN A 253 -18.78 7.22 -13.89
CA GLN A 253 -18.56 5.86 -14.39
C GLN A 253 -17.53 5.09 -13.54
N MET A 254 -16.43 5.74 -13.16
CA MET A 254 -15.41 5.11 -12.33
C MET A 254 -15.96 4.72 -10.94
N LEU A 255 -16.77 5.59 -10.34
CA LEU A 255 -17.40 5.34 -9.04
C LEU A 255 -18.49 4.26 -9.10
N GLU A 256 -19.29 4.23 -10.17
CA GLU A 256 -20.27 3.18 -10.41
C GLU A 256 -19.60 1.80 -10.49
N ILE A 257 -18.53 1.66 -11.26
CA ILE A 257 -17.77 0.41 -11.34
C ILE A 257 -17.19 0.03 -9.97
N ASN A 258 -16.69 1.01 -9.21
CA ASN A 258 -16.18 0.77 -7.85
C ASN A 258 -17.26 0.24 -6.92
N GLU A 259 -18.47 0.83 -6.95
CA GLU A 259 -19.61 0.38 -6.16
C GLU A 259 -20.04 -1.03 -6.55
N ASP A 260 -20.13 -1.33 -7.85
CA ASP A 260 -20.51 -2.66 -8.33
C ASP A 260 -19.53 -3.74 -7.88
N ILE A 261 -18.22 -3.46 -7.93
CA ILE A 261 -17.21 -4.37 -7.38
C ILE A 261 -17.45 -4.59 -5.88
N CYS A 262 -17.65 -3.52 -5.10
CA CYS A 262 -17.93 -3.66 -3.67
C CYS A 262 -19.21 -4.46 -3.40
N ARG A 263 -20.26 -4.31 -4.22
CA ARG A 263 -21.51 -5.09 -4.10
C ARG A 263 -21.35 -6.56 -4.46
N MET A 264 -20.42 -6.90 -5.35
CA MET A 264 -20.13 -8.29 -5.72
C MET A 264 -19.29 -9.03 -4.67
N CYS A 265 -18.59 -8.28 -3.83
CA CYS A 265 -17.69 -8.79 -2.79
C CYS A 265 -18.34 -8.89 -1.39
N LEU A 266 -19.48 -8.20 -1.18
CA LEU A 266 -20.37 -8.30 -0.01
C LEU A 266 -21.45 -9.37 -0.19
#